data_AF-A0A2E6MXP4-F1
#
_entry.id   AF-A0A2E6MXP4-F1
#
_cell.length_a   1.000
_cell.length_b   1.000
_cell.length_c   1.000
_cell.angle_alpha   90.00
_cell.angle_beta   90.00
_cell.angle_gamma   90.00
#
_symmetry.space_group_name_H-M   'P 1'
#
loop_
_entity.id
_entity.type
_entity.pdbx_description
1 polymer ?
#
loop_
_entity_poly.entity_id
_entity_poly.type
_entity_poly.pdbx_seq_one_letter_code
_entity_poly.pdbx_strand_id
1 'polypeptide(L)'
;MAGIAVFVVSVFVGFEVITKVPQTLHTPLMSGSNAISGITIVGAILVVADCMKTDKKIALFLAGIAIALAMVNVVGGFGVTHRMLSMFSSKKKKKAA
;
A
#
# COMPACT_ATOMS: atom_id res chain seq x y z
N MET A 1 -15.14 20.38 4.40
CA MET A 1 -15.87 20.16 3.13
C MET A 1 -14.99 19.58 2.02
N ALA A 2 -13.82 20.17 1.71
CA ALA A 2 -12.92 19.64 0.68
C ALA A 2 -12.49 18.16 0.90
N GLY A 3 -12.12 17.77 2.13
CA GLY A 3 -11.70 16.38 2.41
C GLY A 3 -12.81 15.32 2.20
N ILE A 4 -14.07 15.68 2.48
CA ILE A 4 -15.23 14.80 2.25
C ILE A 4 -15.48 14.67 0.75
N ALA A 5 -15.41 15.79 0.01
CA ALA A 5 -15.53 15.76 -1.45
C ALA A 5 -14.44 14.88 -2.09
N VAL A 6 -13.18 15.05 -1.66
CA VAL A 6 -12.06 14.21 -2.11
C VAL A 6 -12.31 12.74 -1.78
N PHE A 7 -12.72 12.42 -0.55
CA PHE A 7 -13.03 11.04 -0.15
C PHE A 7 -14.10 10.41 -1.04
N VAL A 8 -15.22 11.08 -1.26
CA VAL A 8 -16.33 10.56 -2.09
C VAL A 8 -15.86 10.34 -3.52
N VAL A 9 -15.16 11.31 -4.13
CA VAL A 9 -14.65 11.18 -5.51
C VAL A 9 -13.60 10.06 -5.59
N SER A 10 -12.70 9.92 -4.62
CA SER A 10 -11.70 8.85 -4.58
C SER A 10 -12.34 7.46 -4.48
N VAL A 11 -13.44 7.31 -3.73
CA VAL A 11 -14.19 6.04 -3.66
C VAL A 11 -14.81 5.69 -5.03
N PHE A 12 -15.46 6.65 -5.70
CA PHE A 12 -16.00 6.43 -7.04
C PHE A 12 -14.90 6.05 -8.06
N VAL A 13 -13.77 6.76 -8.03
CA VAL A 13 -12.62 6.44 -8.88
C VAL A 13 -12.09 5.04 -8.60
N GLY A 14 -11.95 4.65 -7.32
CA GLY A 14 -11.52 3.31 -6.94
C GLY A 14 -12.46 2.21 -7.47
N PHE A 15 -13.77 2.41 -7.33
CA PHE A 15 -14.78 1.48 -7.86
C PHE A 15 -14.70 1.31 -9.38
N GLU A 16 -14.66 2.43 -10.12
CA GLU A 16 -14.62 2.43 -11.59
C GLU A 16 -13.34 1.81 -12.15
N VAL A 17 -12.21 1.97 -11.44
CA VAL A 17 -10.93 1.38 -11.84
C VAL A 17 -10.91 -0.13 -11.58
N ILE A 18 -11.34 -0.57 -10.40
CA ILE A 18 -11.28 -2.00 -10.00
C ILE A 18 -12.23 -2.86 -10.85
N THR A 19 -13.42 -2.35 -11.18
CA THR A 19 -14.40 -3.06 -12.01
C THR A 19 -13.91 -3.36 -13.44
N LYS A 20 -12.90 -2.65 -13.93
CA LYS A 20 -12.31 -2.83 -15.27
C LYS A 20 -11.07 -3.72 -15.29
N VAL A 21 -10.66 -4.27 -14.15
CA VAL A 21 -9.49 -5.16 -14.09
C VAL A 21 -9.86 -6.56 -14.61
N PRO A 22 -9.07 -7.16 -15.53
CA PRO A 22 -9.33 -8.52 -15.99
C PRO A 22 -9.13 -9.56 -14.89
N GLN A 23 -9.86 -10.67 -14.95
CA GLN A 23 -9.84 -11.75 -13.94
C GLN A 23 -8.43 -12.30 -13.64
N THR A 24 -7.55 -12.31 -14.64
CA THR A 24 -6.16 -12.76 -14.50
C THR A 24 -5.32 -11.90 -13.54
N LEU A 25 -5.74 -10.66 -13.29
CA LEU A 25 -5.03 -9.71 -12.43
C LEU A 25 -5.65 -9.59 -11.03
N HIS A 26 -6.72 -10.31 -10.67
CA HIS A 26 -7.33 -10.19 -9.33
C HIS A 26 -6.35 -10.54 -8.19
N THR A 27 -5.55 -11.60 -8.34
CA THR A 27 -4.57 -11.99 -7.31
C THR A 27 -3.40 -10.99 -7.22
N PRO A 28 -2.78 -10.56 -8.33
CA PRO A 28 -1.84 -9.43 -8.31
C PRO A 28 -2.44 -8.13 -7.75
N LEU A 29 -3.72 -7.84 -8.06
CA LEU A 29 -4.42 -6.64 -7.58
C LEU A 29 -4.65 -6.71 -6.08
N MET A 30 -5.07 -7.86 -5.54
CA MET A 30 -5.19 -8.09 -4.11
C MET A 30 -3.85 -7.84 -3.41
N SER A 31 -2.76 -8.42 -3.90
CA SER A 31 -1.40 -8.17 -3.38
C SER A 31 -1.00 -6.69 -3.47
N GLY A 32 -1.29 -6.04 -4.61
CA GLY A 32 -0.96 -4.63 -4.83
C GLY A 32 -1.74 -3.69 -3.91
N SER A 33 -3.03 -3.95 -3.68
CA SER A 33 -3.84 -3.17 -2.74
C SER A 33 -3.36 -3.30 -1.30
N ASN A 34 -2.86 -4.48 -0.91
CA ASN A 34 -2.20 -4.68 0.36
C ASN A 34 -0.92 -3.82 0.47
N ALA A 35 -0.07 -3.81 -0.57
CA ALA A 35 1.13 -2.96 -0.60
C ALA A 35 0.81 -1.47 -0.44
N ILE A 36 -0.27 -1.00 -1.08
CA ILE A 36 -0.73 0.40 -1.00
C ILE A 36 -1.22 0.76 0.42
N SER A 37 -1.83 -0.19 1.14
CA SER A 37 -2.23 0.01 2.55
C SER A 37 -1.04 0.32 3.49
N GLY A 38 0.19 0.05 3.04
CA GLY A 38 1.43 0.49 3.67
C GLY A 38 1.58 2.01 3.82
N ILE A 39 0.70 2.82 3.21
CA ILE A 39 0.60 4.28 3.42
C ILE A 39 0.45 4.67 4.89
N THR A 40 -0.01 3.75 5.74
CA THR A 40 -0.01 3.85 7.21
C THR A 40 1.33 4.31 7.80
N ILE A 41 2.45 4.07 7.11
CA ILE A 41 3.76 4.60 7.49
C ILE A 41 3.79 6.13 7.66
N VAL A 42 3.05 6.87 6.81
CA VAL A 42 2.98 8.34 6.90
C VAL A 42 2.34 8.75 8.22
N GLY A 43 1.28 8.08 8.64
CA GLY A 43 0.65 8.31 9.93
C GLY A 43 1.61 8.03 11.09
N ALA A 44 2.35 6.92 11.03
CA ALA A 44 3.31 6.56 12.06
C ALA A 44 4.45 7.60 12.18
N ILE A 45 4.97 8.11 11.06
CA ILE A 45 6.00 9.17 11.05
C ILE A 45 5.47 10.46 11.70
N LEU A 46 4.23 10.86 11.39
CA LEU A 46 3.61 12.04 12.00
C LEU A 46 3.46 11.88 13.52
N VAL A 47 3.09 10.68 13.98
CA VAL A 47 2.99 10.38 15.43
C VAL A 47 4.35 10.43 16.10
N VAL A 48 5.42 9.90 15.48
CA VAL A 48 6.79 10.03 16.01
C VAL A 48 7.16 11.51 16.17
N ALA A 49 6.90 12.33 15.14
CA ALA A 49 7.20 13.75 15.16
C ALA A 49 6.47 14.52 16.28
N ASP A 50 5.24 14.11 16.63
CA ASP A 50 4.49 14.65 17.76
C ASP A 50 5.05 14.16 19.10
N CYS A 51 5.30 12.84 19.23
CA CYS A 51 5.79 12.23 20.46
C CYS A 51 7.16 12.77 20.90
N MET A 52 8.03 13.12 19.95
CA MET A 52 9.32 13.76 20.22
C MET A 52 9.18 15.15 20.85
N LYS A 53 8.07 15.88 20.61
CA LYS A 53 7.81 17.21 21.19
C LYS A 53 7.19 17.13 22.58
N THR A 54 6.41 16.08 22.85
CA THR A 54 5.63 15.95 24.10
C THR A 54 6.24 14.96 25.11
N ASP A 55 7.43 14.43 24.83
CA ASP A 55 8.19 13.48 25.68
C ASP A 55 7.38 12.21 26.09
N LYS A 56 6.46 11.78 25.22
CA LYS A 56 5.59 10.61 25.43
C LYS A 56 6.31 9.32 25.06
N LYS A 57 7.14 8.81 25.98
CA LYS A 57 8.01 7.63 25.75
C LYS A 57 7.28 6.36 25.30
N ILE A 58 6.11 6.06 25.87
CA ILE A 58 5.31 4.87 25.48
C ILE A 58 4.77 5.01 24.05
N ALA A 59 4.22 6.19 23.71
CA ALA A 59 3.68 6.45 22.38
C ALA A 59 4.79 6.45 21.32
N LEU A 60 5.98 6.98 21.65
CA LEU A 60 7.15 6.93 20.78
C LEU A 60 7.58 5.48 20.48
N PHE A 61 7.60 4.63 21.50
CA PHE A 61 7.93 3.20 21.34
C PHE A 61 6.92 2.48 20.43
N LEU A 62 5.62 2.69 20.67
CA LEU A 62 4.55 2.12 19.84
C LEU A 62 4.60 2.65 18.40
N ALA A 63 4.92 3.93 18.21
CA ALA A 63 5.09 4.52 16.88
C ALA A 63 6.30 3.92 16.14
N GLY A 64 7.38 3.61 16.85
CA GLY A 64 8.51 2.85 16.30
C GLY A 64 8.10 1.46 15.80
N ILE A 65 7.31 0.72 16.58
CA ILE A 65 6.74 -0.57 16.16
C ILE A 65 5.82 -0.38 14.95
N ALA A 66 4.98 0.66 14.95
CA ALA A 66 4.08 0.95 13.84
C ALA A 66 4.84 1.20 12.53
N ILE A 67 5.97 1.92 12.56
CA ILE A 67 6.84 2.11 11.39
C ILE A 67 7.40 0.76 10.92
N ALA A 68 7.90 -0.07 11.83
CA ALA A 68 8.44 -1.38 11.46
C ALA A 68 7.40 -2.27 10.77
N LEU A 69 6.17 -2.34 11.33
CA LEU A 69 5.07 -3.10 10.74
C LEU A 69 4.60 -2.52 9.41
N ALA A 70 4.51 -1.20 9.30
CA ALA A 70 4.16 -0.54 8.04
C ALA A 70 5.21 -0.82 6.95
N MET A 71 6.49 -0.81 7.30
CA MET A 71 7.58 -1.16 6.38
C MET A 71 7.51 -2.63 5.92
N VAL A 72 7.14 -3.56 6.79
CA VAL A 72 6.89 -4.96 6.38
C VAL A 72 5.80 -5.03 5.32
N ASN A 73 4.72 -4.26 5.48
CA ASN A 73 3.63 -4.21 4.51
C ASN A 73 4.07 -3.58 3.17
N VAL A 74 4.79 -2.46 3.21
CA VAL A 74 5.34 -1.80 2.01
C VAL A 74 6.30 -2.74 1.26
N VAL A 75 7.37 -3.19 1.93
CA VAL A 75 8.43 -3.97 1.28
C VAL A 75 7.92 -5.35 0.85
N GLY A 76 7.19 -6.04 1.74
CA GLY A 76 6.61 -7.34 1.44
C GLY A 76 5.56 -7.27 0.33
N GLY A 77 4.64 -6.30 0.43
CA GLY A 77 3.58 -6.10 -0.54
C GLY A 77 4.11 -5.76 -1.93
N PHE A 78 5.00 -4.77 -2.06
CA PHE A 78 5.56 -4.41 -3.37
C PHE A 78 6.48 -5.48 -3.94
N GLY A 79 7.28 -6.16 -3.09
CA GLY A 79 8.14 -7.26 -3.51
C GLY A 79 7.37 -8.45 -4.07
N VAL A 80 6.29 -8.87 -3.41
CA VAL A 80 5.43 -9.97 -3.88
C VAL A 80 4.66 -9.56 -5.14
N THR A 81 4.09 -8.36 -5.16
CA THR A 81 3.34 -7.85 -6.33
C THR A 81 4.24 -7.78 -7.57
N HIS A 82 5.49 -7.33 -7.41
CA HIS A 82 6.46 -7.31 -8.50
C HIS A 82 6.74 -8.71 -9.06
N ARG A 83 6.93 -9.72 -8.19
CA ARG A 83 7.11 -11.12 -8.60
C ARG A 83 5.88 -11.69 -9.31
N MET A 84 4.68 -11.34 -8.86
CA MET A 84 3.44 -11.77 -9.52
C MET A 84 3.31 -11.16 -10.93
N LEU A 85 3.59 -9.86 -11.07
CA LEU A 85 3.49 -9.17 -12.36
C LEU A 85 4.59 -9.61 -13.35
N SER A 86 5.79 -9.97 -12.87
CA SER A 86 6.88 -10.43 -13.74
C SER A 86 6.58 -11.77 -14.46
N MET A 87 5.65 -12.58 -13.93
CA MET A 87 5.18 -13.82 -14.57
C MET A 87 4.38 -13.55 -15.86
N PHE A 88 3.73 -12.39 -15.98
CA PHE A 88 3.05 -11.97 -17.20
C PHE A 88 4.03 -11.50 -18.28
N SER A 89 5.10 -10.81 -17.88
CA SER A 89 6.18 -10.38 -18.78
C SER A 89 6.99 -11.58 -19.32
N SER A 90 7.28 -12.56 -18.46
CA SER A 90 8.13 -13.71 -18.80
C SER A 90 7.49 -14.68 -19.81
N LYS A 91 6.15 -14.77 -19.87
CA LYS A 91 5.46 -15.55 -20.92
C LYS A 91 5.69 -14.99 -22.32
N LYS A 92 5.96 -13.68 -22.47
CA LYS A 92 6.18 -13.06 -23.78
C LYS A 92 7.53 -13.45 -24.39
N LYS A 93 8.57 -13.62 -23.55
CA LYS A 93 9.92 -14.02 -24.00
C LYS A 93 10.01 -15.49 -24.43
N LYS A 94 9.23 -16.38 -23.81
CA LYS A 94 9.24 -17.82 -24.11
C LYS A 94 8.42 -18.22 -25.35
N LYS A 95 7.57 -17.33 -25.87
CA LYS A 95 6.79 -17.53 -27.11
C LYS A 95 7.46 -16.95 -28.37
N ALA A 96 8.54 -16.20 -28.19
CA ALA A 96 9.31 -15.58 -29.27
C ALA A 96 10.69 -16.24 -29.49
N ALA A 97 10.92 -17.38 -28.82
CA ALA A 97 12.11 -18.23 -28.95
C ALA A 97 11.67 -19.63 -29.38
#